data_AF-A0ABD5DFE9-F1
#
_entry.id   AF-A0ABD5DFE9-F1
#
_cell.length_a   1.000
_cell.length_b   1.000
_cell.length_c   1.000
_cell.angle_alpha   90.00
_cell.angle_beta   90.00
_cell.angle_gamma   90.00
#
_symmetry.space_group_name_H-M   'P 1'
#
loop_
_entity.id
_entity.type
_entity.pdbx_description
1 polymer ?
#
loop_
_entity_poly.entity_id
_entity_poly.type
_entity_poly.pdbx_seq_one_letter_code
_entity_poly.pdbx_strand_id
1 'polypeptide(L)' 'MPSIRLADLAQQLDAELHGDGDIVITGVASMQSAKTGQITFMVNPK' A
#
# COMPACT_ATOMS: atom_id res chain seq x y z
N MET A 1 4.47 16.16 -3.77
CA MET A 1 4.51 14.83 -4.43
C MET A 1 3.14 14.20 -4.27
N PRO A 2 2.58 13.52 -5.28
CA PRO A 2 1.27 12.90 -5.14
C PRO A 2 1.29 11.82 -4.04
N SER A 3 0.20 11.72 -3.30
CA SER A 3 0.00 10.75 -2.23
C SER A 3 -1.48 10.32 -2.20
N ILE A 4 -1.75 9.12 -1.69
CA ILE A 4 -3.09 8.55 -1.59
C ILE A 4 -3.23 7.86 -0.23
N ARG A 5 -4.41 7.89 0.38
CA ARG A 5 -4.65 7.11 1.61
C ARG A 5 -4.79 5.63 1.25
N LEU A 6 -4.42 4.77 2.19
CA LEU A 6 -4.48 3.33 2.00
C LEU A 6 -5.91 2.85 1.71
N ALA A 7 -6.93 3.44 2.33
CA ALA A 7 -8.35 3.14 2.03
C ALA A 7 -8.74 3.46 0.58
N ASP A 8 -8.33 4.64 0.09
CA ASP A 8 -8.66 5.07 -1.28
C ASP A 8 -7.93 4.17 -2.31
N LEU A 9 -6.70 3.74 -1.99
CA LEU A 9 -5.96 2.78 -2.81
C LEU A 9 -6.62 1.39 -2.83
N ALA A 10 -7.08 0.90 -1.68
CA ALA A 10 -7.78 -0.39 -1.61
C ALA A 10 -9.07 -0.37 -2.45
N GLN A 11 -9.85 0.72 -2.38
CA GLN A 11 -11.06 0.89 -3.19
C GLN A 11 -10.77 0.88 -4.69
N GLN A 12 -9.69 1.53 -5.14
CA GLN A 12 -9.32 1.56 -6.57
C GLN A 12 -8.84 0.21 -7.11
N LEU A 13 -8.37 -0.67 -6.23
CA LEU A 13 -7.85 -2.00 -6.58
C LEU A 13 -8.87 -3.12 -6.33
N ASP A 14 -10.10 -2.77 -5.93
CA ASP A 14 -11.12 -3.73 -5.48
C ASP A 14 -10.58 -4.69 -4.40
N ALA A 15 -9.77 -4.16 -3.48
CA ALA A 15 -9.11 -4.92 -2.41
C ALA A 15 -9.83 -4.74 -1.07
N GLU A 16 -9.73 -5.76 -0.22
CA GLU A 16 -10.16 -5.65 1.18
C GLU A 16 -9.05 -4.98 2.02
N LEU A 17 -9.41 -3.91 2.74
CA LEU A 17 -8.49 -3.23 3.63
C LEU A 17 -8.53 -3.85 5.04
N HIS A 18 -7.39 -4.34 5.51
CA HIS A 18 -7.18 -4.72 6.90
C HIS A 18 -6.17 -3.77 7.57
N GLY A 19 -6.62 -3.03 8.58
CA GLY A 19 -5.79 -2.08 9.34
C GLY A 19 -6.24 -0.63 9.20
N ASP A 20 -5.31 0.30 9.37
CA ASP A 20 -5.57 1.75 9.35
C ASP A 20 -5.62 2.29 7.91
N GLY A 21 -6.80 2.74 7.49
CA GLY A 21 -7.05 3.30 6.18
C GLY A 21 -6.51 4.72 5.95
N ASP A 22 -6.16 5.44 7.03
CA ASP A 22 -5.68 6.82 6.94
C ASP A 22 -4.17 6.90 6.71
N ILE A 23 -3.47 5.76 6.64
CA ILE A 23 -2.05 5.71 6.29
C ILE A 23 -1.85 6.30 4.90
N VAL A 24 -0.95 7.29 4.82
CA VAL A 24 -0.59 7.97 3.57
C VAL A 24 0.47 7.17 2.82
N ILE A 25 0.15 6.77 1.60
CA ILE A 25 1.05 6.12 0.65
C ILE A 25 1.60 7.17 -0.33
N THR A 26 2.92 7.24 -0.41
CA THR A 26 3.69 8.21 -1.22
C THR A 26 4.48 7.53 -2.34
N GLY A 27 4.51 6.20 -2.38
CA GLY A 27 5.16 5.44 -3.45
C GLY A 27 5.06 3.93 -3.28
N VAL A 28 5.69 3.22 -4.21
CA VAL A 28 5.78 1.75 -4.21
C VAL A 28 7.25 1.36 -4.05
N ALA A 29 7.53 0.31 -3.28
CA ALA A 29 8.87 -0.24 -3.13
C ALA A 29 8.85 -1.77 -2.91
N SER A 30 9.97 -2.43 -3.22
CA SER A 30 10.14 -3.85 -2.92
C SER A 30 10.22 -4.08 -1.41
N MET A 31 9.84 -5.27 -0.95
CA MET A 31 9.87 -5.63 0.48
C MET A 31 11.23 -5.36 1.14
N GLN A 32 12.34 -5.51 0.41
CA GLN A 32 13.69 -5.33 0.95
C GLN A 32 14.11 -3.87 1.09
N SER A 33 13.41 -2.94 0.41
CA SER A 33 13.81 -1.53 0.31
C SER A 33 12.73 -0.54 0.76
N ALA A 34 11.54 -1.03 1.08
CA ALA A 34 10.40 -0.22 1.47
C ALA A 34 10.67 0.55 2.77
N LYS A 35 10.23 1.82 2.77
CA LYS A 35 10.28 2.73 3.91
C LYS A 35 8.86 3.14 4.32
N THR A 36 8.74 3.83 5.45
CA THR A 36 7.47 4.42 5.88
C THR A 36 6.83 5.23 4.75
N GLY A 37 5.56 4.97 4.48
CA GLY A 37 4.80 5.60 3.41
C GLY A 37 4.97 4.95 2.03
N GLN A 38 5.73 3.85 1.90
CA GLN A 38 5.79 3.07 0.67
C GLN A 38 5.03 1.75 0.81
N ILE A 39 4.20 1.42 -0.18
CA ILE A 39 3.50 0.15 -0.24
C ILE A 39 4.35 -0.92 -0.93
N THR A 40 4.22 -2.17 -0.48
CA THR A 40 4.86 -3.34 -1.08
C THR A 40 3.82 -4.42 -1.40
N PHE A 41 4.20 -5.41 -2.19
CA PHE A 41 3.34 -6.54 -2.52
C PHE A 41 4.11 -7.84 -2.36
N MET A 42 3.41 -8.88 -1.91
CA MET A 42 3.93 -10.24 -1.82
C MET A 42 2.86 -11.17 -2.33
N VAL A 43 3.17 -11.90 -3.39
CA VAL A 43 2.43 -13.10 -3.78
C VAL A 43 3.20 -14.29 -3.23
N ASN A 44 2.55 -15.13 -2.44
CA ASN A 44 3.13 -16.40 -2.01
C ASN A 44 2.70 -17.48 -3.02
N PRO A 45 3.59 -17.97 -3.89
CA PRO A 45 3.24 -19.01 -4.86
C PRO A 45 3.15 -20.41 -4.25
N LYS A 46 3.01 -20.55 -2.92
CA LYS A 46 2.97 -21.82 -2.19
C LYS A 46 1.81 -21.87 -1.21
#